data_AF-A0A2X2C7G9-F1
#
_entry.id   AF-A0A2X2C7G9-F1
#
_cell.length_a   1.000
_cell.length_b   1.000
_cell.length_c   1.000
_cell.angle_alpha   90.00
_cell.angle_beta   90.00
_cell.angle_gamma   90.00
#
_symmetry.space_group_name_H-M   'P 1'
#
loop_
_entity.id
_entity.type
_entity.pdbx_description
1 polymer ?
#
loop_
_entity_poly.entity_id
_entity_poly.type
_entity_poly.pdbx_seq_one_letter_code
_entity_poly.pdbx_strand_id
1 'polypeptide(L)'
;MLLIKCSLSYYPRVDLITPNLPEAAALLGCDIATDETTMKQQGEALLYQGCQAVLMKGGHLSEKESPDWLLTQDGQWRFTSPRINTKNTHGTGCTLSAALAAIRPQVSDWQSCVKQAKAYLQQALEQADSLEVGQGFGPVHHFHRWW
;
A
#
# COMPACT_ATOMS: atom_id res chain seq x y z
N MET A 1 -14.64 1.49 -9.19
CA MET A 1 -13.62 0.50 -9.59
C MET A 1 -12.99 1.00 -10.90
N LEU A 2 -11.96 1.85 -10.81
CA LEU A 2 -11.30 2.39 -12.00
C LEU A 2 -10.41 1.27 -12.59
N LEU A 3 -10.93 0.57 -13.58
CA LEU A 3 -10.12 -0.19 -14.54
C LEU A 3 -9.39 0.83 -15.42
N ILE A 4 -8.29 1.38 -14.93
CA ILE A 4 -7.32 2.01 -15.79
C ILE A 4 -6.52 0.86 -16.39
N LYS A 5 -6.75 0.53 -17.66
CA LYS A 5 -5.69 -0.02 -18.50
C LYS A 5 -4.56 1.01 -18.41
N CYS A 6 -3.62 0.80 -17.49
CA CYS A 6 -2.49 1.69 -17.28
C CYS A 6 -1.68 1.58 -18.55
N SER A 7 -1.83 2.55 -19.46
CA SER A 7 -1.02 2.60 -20.65
C SER A 7 0.43 2.64 -20.19
N LEU A 8 1.28 1.82 -20.83
CA LEU A 8 2.72 1.72 -20.55
C LEU A 8 3.44 3.07 -20.52
N SER A 9 2.79 4.15 -21.00
CA SER A 9 3.25 5.53 -20.98
C SER A 9 3.43 6.16 -19.59
N TYR A 10 2.79 5.65 -18.52
CA TYR A 10 2.85 6.27 -17.18
C TYR A 10 3.95 5.71 -16.28
N TYR A 11 4.31 4.43 -16.42
CA TYR A 11 5.31 3.80 -15.54
C TYR A 11 6.65 4.54 -15.45
N PRO A 12 7.21 5.11 -16.55
CA PRO A 12 8.47 5.86 -16.47
C PRO A 12 8.39 7.18 -15.70
N ARG A 13 7.19 7.61 -15.27
CA ARG A 13 6.95 8.88 -14.55
C ARG A 13 6.48 8.67 -13.10
N VAL A 14 6.39 7.43 -12.65
CA VAL A 14 5.91 7.08 -11.30
C VAL A 14 7.08 6.68 -10.43
N ASP A 15 7.35 7.47 -9.38
CA ASP A 15 8.44 7.18 -8.46
C ASP A 15 8.11 5.97 -7.55
N LEU A 16 6.84 5.75 -7.22
CA LEU A 16 6.35 4.59 -6.47
C LEU A 16 4.92 4.22 -6.89
N ILE A 17 4.70 2.94 -7.23
CA ILE A 17 3.35 2.36 -7.38
C ILE A 17 3.01 1.49 -6.16
N THR A 18 1.74 1.47 -5.73
CA THR A 18 1.30 0.79 -4.50
C THR A 18 0.18 -0.24 -4.74
N PRO A 19 0.35 -1.24 -5.62
CA PRO A 19 -0.74 -2.16 -5.97
C PRO A 19 -1.01 -3.17 -4.84
N ASN A 20 -2.27 -3.59 -4.68
CA ASN A 20 -2.58 -4.86 -4.02
C ASN A 20 -2.42 -6.03 -5.01
N LEU A 21 -2.60 -7.28 -4.54
CA LEU A 21 -2.38 -8.46 -5.39
C LEU A 21 -3.32 -8.53 -6.61
N PRO A 22 -4.66 -8.31 -6.47
CA PRO A 22 -5.53 -8.25 -7.65
C PRO A 22 -5.14 -7.14 -8.64
N GLU A 23 -4.75 -5.96 -8.14
CA GLU A 23 -4.27 -4.85 -8.97
C GLU A 23 -2.97 -5.23 -9.72
N ALA A 24 -1.99 -5.83 -9.02
CA ALA A 24 -0.73 -6.24 -9.63
C ALA A 24 -0.93 -7.29 -10.73
N ALA A 25 -1.75 -8.30 -10.47
CA ALA A 25 -2.14 -9.33 -11.44
C ALA A 25 -2.79 -8.71 -12.69
N ALA A 26 -3.70 -7.76 -12.50
CA ALA A 26 -4.35 -7.04 -13.59
C ALA A 26 -3.38 -6.18 -14.42
N LEU A 27 -2.41 -5.53 -13.77
CA LEU A 27 -1.39 -4.71 -14.45
C LEU A 27 -0.41 -5.58 -15.26
N LEU A 28 -0.10 -6.78 -14.78
CA LEU A 28 0.84 -7.72 -15.42
C LEU A 28 0.16 -8.67 -16.41
N GLY A 29 -1.16 -8.81 -16.37
CA GLY A 29 -1.89 -9.79 -17.17
C GLY A 29 -1.60 -11.23 -16.76
N CYS A 30 -1.43 -11.49 -15.46
CA CYS A 30 -1.16 -12.81 -14.89
C CYS A 30 -2.13 -13.17 -13.75
N ASP A 31 -1.97 -14.35 -13.15
CA ASP A 31 -2.80 -14.81 -12.03
C ASP A 31 -2.51 -14.05 -10.74
N ILE A 32 -3.47 -14.01 -9.81
CA ILE A 32 -3.29 -13.38 -8.50
C ILE A 32 -2.27 -14.18 -7.68
N ALA A 33 -1.24 -13.51 -7.17
CA ALA A 33 -0.26 -14.12 -6.29
C ALA A 33 -0.91 -14.70 -5.04
N THR A 34 -0.53 -15.93 -4.69
CA THR A 34 -1.06 -16.67 -3.54
C THR A 34 -0.08 -16.80 -2.38
N ASP A 35 1.16 -16.35 -2.57
CA ASP A 35 2.22 -16.37 -1.55
C ASP A 35 3.17 -15.18 -1.70
N GLU A 36 4.05 -14.97 -0.71
CA GLU A 36 5.02 -13.87 -0.73
C GLU A 36 6.08 -14.03 -1.85
N THR A 37 6.32 -15.25 -2.33
CA THR A 37 7.29 -15.50 -3.40
C THR A 37 6.77 -14.97 -4.73
N THR A 38 5.56 -15.39 -5.11
CA THR A 38 4.85 -14.94 -6.31
C THR A 38 4.52 -13.44 -6.24
N MET A 39 4.18 -12.92 -5.06
CA MET A 39 4.00 -11.49 -4.83
C MET A 39 5.26 -10.68 -5.14
N LYS A 40 6.44 -11.12 -4.68
CA LYS A 40 7.70 -10.43 -4.98
C LYS A 40 8.05 -10.51 -6.46
N GLN A 41 7.85 -11.65 -7.11
CA GLN A 41 8.05 -11.80 -8.55
C GLN A 41 7.18 -10.84 -9.36
N GLN A 42 5.92 -10.64 -8.95
CA GLN A 42 5.05 -9.63 -9.55
C GLN A 42 5.57 -8.21 -9.32
N GLY A 43 6.07 -7.91 -8.12
CA GLY A 43 6.70 -6.63 -7.81
C GLY A 43 7.94 -6.34 -8.67
N GLU A 44 8.80 -7.34 -8.86
CA GLU A 44 10.00 -7.25 -9.72
C GLU A 44 9.61 -7.04 -11.19
N ALA A 45 8.56 -7.72 -11.67
CA ALA A 45 8.05 -7.52 -13.02
C ALA A 45 7.54 -6.09 -13.24
N LEU A 46 6.86 -5.50 -12.24
CA LEU A 46 6.42 -4.11 -12.30
C LEU A 46 7.57 -3.10 -12.26
N LEU A 47 8.64 -3.39 -11.49
CA LEU A 47 9.88 -2.61 -11.55
C LEU A 47 10.50 -2.64 -12.95
N TYR A 48 10.55 -3.83 -13.56
CA TYR A 48 11.10 -4.01 -14.91
C TYR A 48 10.31 -3.25 -16.00
N GLN A 49 9.01 -3.00 -15.77
CA GLN A 49 8.19 -2.15 -16.67
C GLN A 49 8.52 -0.64 -16.56
N GLY A 50 9.43 -0.23 -15.67
CA GLY A 50 9.97 1.13 -15.60
C GLY A 50 9.59 1.91 -14.34
N CYS A 51 8.93 1.29 -13.36
CA CYS A 51 8.69 1.93 -12.05
C CYS A 51 10.02 2.05 -11.29
N GLN A 52 10.25 3.18 -10.61
CA GLN A 52 11.46 3.32 -9.77
C GLN A 52 11.37 2.51 -8.47
N ALA A 53 10.17 2.42 -7.90
CA ALA A 53 9.86 1.62 -6.73
C ALA A 53 8.45 0.99 -6.84
N VAL A 54 8.25 -0.14 -6.18
CA VAL A 54 6.95 -0.84 -6.09
C VAL A 54 6.70 -1.22 -4.64
N LEU A 55 5.56 -0.81 -4.06
CA LEU A 55 5.07 -1.28 -2.77
C LEU A 55 3.91 -2.25 -2.99
N MET A 56 4.23 -3.54 -3.08
CA MET A 56 3.24 -4.60 -3.15
C MET A 56 2.53 -4.73 -1.80
N LYS A 57 1.20 -4.64 -1.80
CA LYS A 57 0.38 -4.83 -0.58
C LYS A 57 -0.20 -6.24 -0.57
N GLY A 58 0.18 -7.03 0.43
CA GLY A 58 -0.20 -8.45 0.50
C GLY A 58 -1.61 -8.70 1.05
N GLY A 59 -2.19 -7.74 1.77
CA GLY A 59 -3.56 -7.82 2.28
C GLY A 59 -3.83 -9.11 3.07
N HIS A 60 -4.54 -10.05 2.45
CA HIS A 60 -5.04 -11.29 3.08
C HIS A 60 -4.17 -12.53 2.86
N LEU A 61 -2.93 -12.40 2.35
CA LEU A 61 -2.03 -13.55 2.15
C LEU A 61 -1.77 -14.39 3.41
N SER A 62 -1.94 -13.81 4.60
CA SER A 62 -2.00 -14.58 5.83
C SER A 62 -3.12 -14.08 6.73
N GLU A 63 -3.64 -14.95 7.60
CA GLU A 63 -4.67 -14.56 8.57
C GLU A 63 -4.12 -13.71 9.73
N LYS A 64 -2.82 -13.83 10.03
CA LYS A 64 -2.17 -13.19 11.19
C LYS A 64 -1.49 -11.86 10.88
N GLU A 65 -0.92 -11.72 9.68
CA GLU A 65 -0.20 -10.52 9.23
C GLU A 65 -0.63 -10.11 7.82
N SER A 66 -0.56 -8.81 7.51
CA SER A 66 -0.63 -8.27 6.15
C SER A 66 0.78 -7.86 5.71
N PRO A 67 1.55 -8.76 5.04
CA PRO A 67 2.89 -8.42 4.59
C PRO A 67 2.80 -7.45 3.42
N ASP A 68 3.54 -6.35 3.48
CA ASP A 68 3.80 -5.50 2.33
C ASP A 68 5.28 -5.59 1.96
N TRP A 69 5.59 -5.54 0.67
CA TRP A 69 6.96 -5.56 0.17
C TRP A 69 7.25 -4.30 -0.61
N LEU A 70 8.26 -3.55 -0.18
CA LEU A 70 8.88 -2.51 -0.99
C LEU A 70 9.97 -3.15 -1.83
N LEU A 71 9.93 -2.94 -3.14
CA LEU A 71 10.96 -3.36 -4.08
C LEU A 71 11.50 -2.11 -4.78
N THR A 72 12.82 -2.05 -4.93
CA THR A 72 13.58 -1.04 -5.68
C THR A 72 14.75 -1.71 -6.39
N GLN A 73 15.52 -0.95 -7.18
CA GLN A 73 16.77 -1.46 -7.75
C GLN A 73 17.83 -1.80 -6.69
N ASP A 74 17.79 -1.14 -5.54
CA ASP A 74 18.81 -1.27 -4.48
C ASP A 74 18.49 -2.40 -3.49
N GLY A 75 17.26 -2.90 -3.48
CA GLY A 75 16.86 -3.94 -2.53
C GLY A 75 15.36 -4.12 -2.37
N GLN A 76 15.02 -5.03 -1.45
CA GLN A 76 13.66 -5.41 -1.11
C GLN A 76 13.50 -5.42 0.42
N TRP A 77 12.39 -4.84 0.90
CA TRP A 77 12.11 -4.73 2.34
C TRP A 77 10.70 -5.17 2.65
N ARG A 78 10.57 -6.08 3.62
CA ARG A 78 9.29 -6.56 4.15
C ARG A 78 8.81 -5.63 5.26
N PHE A 79 7.54 -5.26 5.21
CA PHE A 79 6.86 -4.48 6.23
C PHE A 79 5.63 -5.21 6.73
N THR A 80 5.57 -5.44 8.04
CA THR A 80 4.38 -5.98 8.70
C THR A 80 3.75 -4.92 9.60
N SER A 81 2.44 -5.02 9.77
CA SER A 81 1.70 -4.22 10.75
C SER A 81 0.65 -5.12 11.40
N PRO A 82 0.39 -4.96 12.70
CA PRO A 82 -0.68 -5.70 13.37
C PRO A 82 -2.01 -5.41 12.68
N ARG A 83 -2.85 -6.44 12.51
CA ARG A 83 -4.22 -6.21 12.05
C ARG A 83 -5.00 -5.47 13.13
N ILE A 84 -5.63 -4.36 12.77
CA ILE A 84 -6.62 -3.70 13.61
C ILE A 84 -7.98 -4.33 13.33
N ASN A 85 -8.63 -4.83 14.38
CA ASN A 85 -9.98 -5.38 14.31
C ASN A 85 -11.02 -4.25 14.29
N THR A 86 -11.08 -3.50 13.19
CA THR A 86 -12.07 -2.45 12.96
C THR A 86 -12.89 -2.75 11.71
N LYS A 87 -14.15 -2.31 11.71
CA LYS A 87 -14.98 -2.28 10.50
C LYS A 87 -14.62 -1.07 9.62
N ASN A 88 -14.00 -0.04 10.20
CA ASN A 88 -13.75 1.24 9.55
C ASN A 88 -12.46 1.21 8.71
N THR A 89 -12.50 0.46 7.61
CA THR A 89 -11.34 0.26 6.72
C THR A 89 -11.47 1.03 5.40
N HIS A 90 -12.53 1.83 5.25
CA HIS A 90 -12.75 2.58 4.03
C HIS A 90 -11.69 3.68 3.87
N GLY A 91 -11.12 3.81 2.67
CA GLY A 91 -10.11 4.82 2.37
C GLY A 91 -8.68 4.47 2.83
N THR A 92 -8.42 3.30 3.42
CA THR A 92 -7.07 2.87 3.84
C THR A 92 -6.03 2.94 2.71
N GLY A 93 -6.38 2.47 1.51
CA GLY A 93 -5.52 2.56 0.33
C GLY A 93 -5.22 4.00 -0.09
N CYS A 94 -6.24 4.86 -0.14
CA CYS A 94 -6.07 6.28 -0.49
C CYS A 94 -5.23 7.02 0.56
N THR A 95 -5.45 6.72 1.83
CA THR A 95 -4.70 7.26 2.97
C THR A 95 -3.23 6.90 2.88
N LEU A 96 -2.93 5.63 2.61
CA LEU A 96 -1.54 5.17 2.48
C LEU A 96 -0.83 5.89 1.34
N SER A 97 -1.43 5.94 0.15
CA SER A 97 -0.83 6.60 -1.01
C SER A 97 -0.65 8.11 -0.78
N ALA A 98 -1.61 8.78 -0.14
CA ALA A 98 -1.49 10.19 0.21
C ALA A 98 -0.40 10.45 1.26
N ALA A 99 -0.30 9.60 2.29
CA ALA A 99 0.75 9.69 3.30
C ALA A 99 2.15 9.49 2.70
N LEU A 100 2.32 8.49 1.82
CA LEU A 100 3.57 8.26 1.09
C LEU A 100 3.98 9.49 0.28
N ALA A 101 3.05 10.09 -0.47
CA ALA A 101 3.32 11.29 -1.26
C ALA A 101 3.72 12.49 -0.39
N ALA A 102 3.05 12.70 0.74
CA ALA A 102 3.34 13.80 1.66
C ALA A 102 4.67 13.61 2.42
N ILE A 103 5.02 12.38 2.79
CA ILE A 103 6.23 12.05 3.56
C ILE A 103 7.46 11.99 2.65
N ARG A 104 7.32 11.59 1.38
CA ARG A 104 8.46 11.37 0.48
C ARG A 104 9.50 12.50 0.46
N PRO A 105 9.14 13.79 0.34
CA PRO A 105 10.13 14.89 0.32
C PRO A 105 10.80 15.16 1.68
N GLN A 106 10.35 14.54 2.77
CA GLN A 106 10.84 14.76 4.14
C GLN A 106 11.91 13.72 4.55
N VAL A 107 12.15 12.70 3.73
CA VAL A 107 13.06 11.59 4.03
C VAL A 107 13.96 11.28 2.84
N SER A 108 15.13 10.71 3.09
CA SER A 108 16.10 10.36 2.04
C SER A 108 15.67 9.16 1.20
N ASP A 109 15.10 8.13 1.82
CA ASP A 109 14.90 6.82 1.19
C ASP A 109 13.44 6.30 1.30
N TRP A 110 13.11 5.37 0.42
CA TRP A 110 11.77 4.76 0.35
C TRP A 110 11.45 3.89 1.57
N GLN A 111 12.44 3.24 2.18
CA GLN A 111 12.21 2.37 3.33
C GLN A 111 11.68 3.19 4.52
N SER A 112 12.33 4.32 4.80
CA SER A 112 11.93 5.31 5.80
C SER A 112 10.56 5.91 5.49
N CYS A 113 10.30 6.25 4.22
CA CYS A 113 9.01 6.79 3.75
C CYS A 113 7.86 5.80 4.04
N VAL A 114 8.00 4.55 3.60
CA VAL A 114 6.99 3.50 3.79
C VAL A 114 6.77 3.21 5.27
N LYS A 115 7.84 3.13 6.06
CA LYS A 115 7.75 2.91 7.51
C LYS A 115 6.90 3.97 8.19
N GLN A 116 7.15 5.25 7.89
CA GLN A 116 6.40 6.36 8.49
C GLN A 116 4.95 6.42 7.99
N ALA A 117 4.71 6.20 6.70
CA ALA A 117 3.36 6.19 6.13
C ALA A 117 2.50 5.05 6.71
N LYS A 118 3.07 3.86 6.88
CA LYS A 118 2.38 2.73 7.54
C LYS A 118 2.09 3.01 9.00
N ALA A 119 3.03 3.62 9.73
CA ALA A 119 2.81 4.00 11.14
C ALA A 119 1.70 5.04 11.29
N TYR A 120 1.61 6.01 10.36
CA TYR A 120 0.52 6.97 10.32
C TYR A 120 -0.84 6.29 10.07
N LEU A 121 -0.93 5.44 9.04
CA LEU A 121 -2.16 4.72 8.72
C LEU A 121 -2.61 3.83 9.89
N GLN A 122 -1.67 3.15 10.53
CA GLN A 122 -1.93 2.30 11.69
C GLN A 122 -2.60 3.10 12.82
N GLN A 123 -2.04 4.27 13.18
CA GLN A 123 -2.61 5.13 14.21
C GLN A 123 -3.98 5.69 13.81
N ALA A 124 -4.18 6.02 12.54
CA ALA A 124 -5.47 6.46 12.02
C ALA A 124 -6.54 5.35 12.07
N LEU A 125 -6.14 4.09 11.89
CA LEU A 125 -7.02 2.93 12.02
C LEU A 125 -7.35 2.60 13.49
N GLU A 126 -6.37 2.71 14.38
CA GLU A 126 -6.56 2.50 15.83
C GLU A 126 -7.56 3.50 16.44
N GLN A 127 -7.64 4.70 15.87
CA GLN A 127 -8.59 5.73 16.28
C GLN A 127 -9.84 5.78 15.38
N ALA A 128 -10.00 4.87 14.42
CA ALA A 128 -11.12 4.93 13.48
C ALA A 128 -12.49 4.69 14.16
N ASP A 129 -12.52 3.92 15.25
CA ASP A 129 -13.75 3.59 15.97
C ASP A 129 -14.23 4.73 16.89
N SER A 130 -13.43 5.79 17.10
CA SER A 130 -13.88 7.00 17.80
C SER A 130 -14.74 7.92 16.92
N LEU A 131 -14.79 7.66 15.61
CA LEU A 131 -15.62 8.40 14.66
C LEU A 131 -16.98 7.72 14.50
N GLU A 132 -18.04 8.42 14.89
CA GLU A 132 -19.43 8.00 14.63
C GLU A 132 -19.92 8.57 13.28
N VAL A 133 -19.35 8.10 12.16
CA VAL A 133 -19.68 8.58 10.82
C VAL A 133 -20.33 7.48 9.98
N GLY A 134 -21.63 7.66 9.69
CA GLY A 134 -22.42 6.76 8.84
C GLY A 134 -22.91 5.50 9.57
N GLN A 135 -23.62 4.61 8.85
CA GLN A 135 -24.17 3.35 9.38
C GLN A 135 -23.49 2.09 8.78
N GLY A 136 -22.42 2.28 8.00
CA GLY A 136 -21.70 1.22 7.29
C GLY A 136 -20.24 1.09 7.73
N PHE A 137 -19.34 0.72 6.82
CA PHE A 137 -17.90 0.76 7.07
C PHE A 137 -17.43 2.23 7.13
N GLY A 138 -17.04 2.70 8.31
CA GLY A 138 -16.59 4.07 8.53
C GLY A 138 -15.20 4.38 7.96
N PRO A 139 -14.82 5.66 7.94
CA PRO A 139 -13.51 6.11 7.50
C PRO A 139 -12.43 5.89 8.58
N VAL A 140 -11.15 5.98 8.18
CA VAL A 140 -10.05 6.12 9.14
C VAL A 140 -10.01 7.52 9.76
N HIS A 141 -9.45 7.67 10.95
CA HIS A 141 -9.32 8.97 11.60
C HIS A 141 -8.06 9.72 11.15
N HIS A 142 -8.15 10.45 10.04
CA HIS A 142 -6.99 11.19 9.50
C HIS A 142 -6.38 12.20 10.48
N PHE A 143 -7.19 12.82 11.34
CA PHE A 143 -6.73 13.86 12.26
C PHE A 143 -6.35 13.37 13.67
N HIS A 144 -6.12 12.07 13.83
CA HIS A 144 -5.94 11.41 15.13
C HIS A 144 -4.78 11.94 15.99
N ARG A 145 -3.88 12.76 15.43
CA ARG A 145 -2.80 13.44 16.16
C ARG A 145 -3.19 14.80 16.73
N TRP A 146 -4.34 15.34 16.32
CA TRP A 146 -4.77 16.69 16.66
C TRP A 146 -6.04 16.68 17.49
N TRP A 147 -6.96 15.76 17.22
CA TRP A 147 -8.19 15.55 17.97
C TRP A 147 -8.71 14.13 17.75
#